data_AF-A0AAW2YIV9-F1
#
_entry.id   AF-A0AAW2YIV9-F1
#
_cell.length_a   1.000
_cell.length_b   1.000
_cell.length_c   1.000
_cell.angle_alpha   90.00
_cell.angle_beta   90.00
_cell.angle_gamma   90.00
#
_symmetry.space_group_name_H-M   'P 1'
#
loop_
_entity.id
_entity.type
_entity.pdbx_description
1 polymer ?
#
loop_
_entity_poly.entity_id
_entity_poly.type
_entity_poly.pdbx_seq_one_letter_code
_entity_poly.pdbx_strand_id
1 'polypeptide(L)'
;MGSMLQFGNDLVDELHGDVLSCFRAVLNIEVGMRAVLSQPDVIRVIVLSLEKCTNANRSSILLLLALLCRYSEEALSLALDGLSHYKLVKREPRRFSSICDWIIKSSDIKLRIHALMFFNALLNTPSDPRLRSDLQQEFINLDILKRIKELDIKSEDVLTQVEVFEEELQYEFNSHFAIGTDPQQIANVLNNQLNQDNRTRLVKILSDLVSISTAHSTDNSLVDHNWIIVEKVIKTLVNEMDDKGNMKDISQVTDKLKDNLKSQQATLSDLEEKIKTESKKIVTFM
;
A
#
# COMPACT_ATOMS: atom_id res chain seq x y z
N MET A 1 -44.66 6.85 28.98
CA MET A 1 -43.90 6.11 30.01
C MET A 1 -42.44 6.14 29.61
N GLY A 2 -41.68 7.05 30.19
CA GLY A 2 -40.24 7.17 29.97
C GLY A 2 -39.47 6.60 31.16
N SER A 3 -38.25 6.17 30.88
CA SER A 3 -37.13 5.93 31.80
C SER A 3 -37.26 4.76 32.77
N MET A 4 -36.65 3.64 32.40
CA MET A 4 -35.97 2.75 33.34
C MET A 4 -34.90 1.95 32.58
N LEU A 5 -33.63 2.11 32.97
CA LEU A 5 -32.45 1.31 32.58
C LEU A 5 -31.71 1.67 31.28
N GLN A 6 -31.19 2.90 31.17
CA GLN A 6 -29.98 3.18 30.35
C GLN A 6 -28.69 3.32 31.19
N PHE A 7 -28.78 3.20 32.52
CA PHE A 7 -27.66 3.37 33.46
C PHE A 7 -26.50 2.36 33.33
N GLY A 8 -26.65 1.30 32.52
CA GLY A 8 -25.63 0.26 32.37
C GLY A 8 -24.47 0.63 31.44
N ASN A 9 -24.71 1.45 30.41
CA ASN A 9 -23.66 1.83 29.45
C ASN A 9 -22.94 3.10 29.89
N ASP A 10 -23.67 4.10 30.39
CA ASP A 10 -23.07 5.38 30.80
C ASP A 10 -22.07 5.21 31.96
N LEU A 11 -22.40 4.38 32.96
CA LEU A 11 -21.51 4.10 34.09
C LEU A 11 -20.26 3.31 33.67
N VAL A 12 -20.40 2.40 32.70
CA VAL A 12 -19.28 1.63 32.15
C VAL A 12 -18.38 2.54 31.32
N ASP A 13 -18.94 3.49 30.59
CA ASP A 13 -18.19 4.49 29.82
C ASP A 13 -17.46 5.50 30.72
N GLU A 14 -18.07 5.92 31.84
CA GLU A 14 -17.41 6.72 32.87
C GLU A 14 -16.24 5.96 33.50
N LEU A 15 -16.46 4.69 33.89
CA LEU A 15 -15.41 3.84 34.43
C LEU A 15 -14.26 3.63 33.43
N HIS A 16 -14.56 3.43 32.15
CA HIS A 16 -13.54 3.37 31.11
C HIS A 16 -12.75 4.68 31.02
N GLY A 17 -13.43 5.84 31.10
CA GLY A 17 -12.77 7.15 31.09
C GLY A 17 -11.82 7.35 32.26
N ASP A 18 -12.22 6.92 33.46
CA ASP A 18 -11.39 6.99 34.68
C ASP A 18 -10.15 6.10 34.57
N VAL A 19 -10.33 4.85 34.12
CA VAL A 19 -9.22 3.91 33.91
C VAL A 19 -8.23 4.45 32.88
N LEU A 20 -8.70 5.07 31.80
CA LEU A 20 -7.83 5.70 30.80
C LEU A 20 -7.06 6.90 31.37
N SER A 21 -7.69 7.66 32.26
CA SER A 21 -7.02 8.77 32.96
C SER A 21 -5.93 8.25 33.91
N CYS A 22 -6.17 7.13 34.59
CA CYS A 22 -5.14 6.44 35.37
C CYS A 22 -3.98 5.96 34.48
N PHE A 23 -4.26 5.30 33.35
CA PHE A 23 -3.20 4.88 32.42
C PHE A 23 -2.39 6.05 31.90
N ARG A 24 -3.04 7.17 31.54
CA ARG A 24 -2.34 8.40 31.14
C ARG A 24 -1.41 8.91 32.23
N ALA A 25 -1.86 8.94 33.48
CA ALA A 25 -1.03 9.37 34.60
C ALA A 25 0.19 8.46 34.82
N VAL A 26 0.01 7.13 34.73
CA VAL A 26 1.08 6.15 34.85
C VAL A 26 2.09 6.26 33.70
N LEU A 27 1.60 6.35 32.47
CA LEU A 27 2.44 6.44 31.27
C LEU A 27 3.20 7.76 31.16
N ASN A 28 2.74 8.82 31.83
CA ASN A 28 3.46 10.09 31.90
C ASN A 28 4.69 10.07 32.82
N ILE A 29 4.86 8.99 33.62
CA ILE A 29 6.01 8.82 34.50
C ILE A 29 6.94 7.79 33.88
N GLU A 30 8.23 8.11 33.74
CA GLU A 30 9.20 7.22 33.08
C GLU A 30 9.27 5.81 33.71
N VAL A 31 9.22 5.72 35.04
CA VAL A 31 9.16 4.45 35.78
C VAL A 31 7.85 3.70 35.50
N GLY A 32 6.72 4.42 35.41
CA GLY A 32 5.42 3.84 35.09
C GLY A 32 5.36 3.32 33.64
N MET A 33 5.90 4.08 32.69
CA MET A 33 6.06 3.66 31.30
C MET A 33 6.87 2.36 31.21
N ARG A 34 8.05 2.30 31.85
CA ARG A 34 8.88 1.08 31.88
C ARG A 34 8.16 -0.13 32.50
N ALA A 35 7.38 0.10 33.55
CA ALA A 35 6.58 -0.95 34.18
C ALA A 35 5.49 -1.50 33.24
N VAL A 36 4.83 -0.63 32.46
CA VAL A 36 3.83 -1.05 31.46
C VAL A 36 4.49 -1.83 30.32
N LEU A 37 5.63 -1.37 29.81
CA LEU A 37 6.35 -2.07 28.74
C LEU A 37 6.85 -3.47 29.18
N SER A 38 7.15 -3.63 30.47
CA SER A 38 7.52 -4.93 31.05
C SER A 38 6.35 -5.92 31.14
N GLN A 39 5.10 -5.49 30.87
CA GLN A 39 3.90 -6.31 30.94
C GLN A 39 3.08 -6.22 29.63
N PRO A 40 3.39 -7.06 28.63
CA PRO A 40 2.71 -7.07 27.32
C PRO A 40 1.17 -7.15 27.40
N ASP A 41 0.64 -7.87 28.38
CA ASP A 41 -0.80 -8.06 28.55
C ASP A 41 -1.54 -6.76 28.87
N VAL A 42 -0.88 -5.77 29.47
CA VAL A 42 -1.48 -4.46 29.74
C VAL A 42 -1.86 -3.77 28.44
N ILE A 43 -0.97 -3.77 27.44
CA ILE A 43 -1.21 -3.15 26.14
C ILE A 43 -2.30 -3.93 25.38
N ARG A 44 -2.30 -5.27 25.46
CA ARG A 44 -3.39 -6.09 24.89
C ARG A 44 -4.75 -5.73 25.48
N VAL A 45 -4.84 -5.53 26.79
CA VAL A 45 -6.09 -5.10 27.46
C VAL A 45 -6.52 -3.70 27.02
N ILE A 46 -5.58 -2.77 26.87
CA ILE A 46 -5.86 -1.42 26.34
C ILE A 46 -6.44 -1.52 24.92
N VAL A 47 -5.85 -2.32 24.04
CA VAL A 47 -6.34 -2.52 22.67
C VAL A 47 -7.73 -3.20 22.67
N LEU A 48 -7.93 -4.23 23.48
CA LEU A 48 -9.25 -4.91 23.60
C LEU A 48 -10.37 -3.99 24.09
N SER A 49 -10.02 -2.96 24.88
CA SER A 49 -10.97 -1.98 25.40
C SER A 49 -11.58 -1.09 24.32
N LEU A 50 -10.96 -1.02 23.11
CA LEU A 50 -11.50 -0.28 21.97
C LEU A 50 -12.89 -0.75 21.53
N GLU A 51 -13.25 -2.01 21.79
CA GLU A 51 -14.54 -2.55 21.36
C GLU A 51 -15.72 -1.90 22.11
N LYS A 52 -15.64 -1.88 23.44
CA LYS A 52 -16.81 -1.70 24.32
C LYS A 52 -16.95 -0.27 24.86
N CYS A 53 -16.37 0.71 24.18
CA CYS A 53 -16.36 2.08 24.66
C CYS A 53 -16.91 3.07 23.63
N THR A 54 -17.38 4.23 24.09
CA THR A 54 -17.82 5.34 23.22
C THR A 54 -16.74 5.80 22.23
N ASN A 55 -17.15 6.53 21.19
CA ASN A 55 -16.19 7.15 20.25
C ASN A 55 -15.19 8.08 20.94
N ALA A 56 -15.60 8.77 22.01
CA ALA A 56 -14.71 9.62 22.82
C ALA A 56 -13.63 8.81 23.56
N ASN A 57 -14.02 7.65 24.13
CA ASN A 57 -13.09 6.75 24.79
C ASN A 57 -12.18 6.03 23.80
N ARG A 58 -12.70 5.58 22.64
CA ARG A 58 -11.88 5.06 21.53
C ARG A 58 -10.84 6.07 21.08
N SER A 59 -11.27 7.32 20.90
CA SER A 59 -10.41 8.44 20.52
C SER A 59 -9.29 8.62 21.55
N SER A 60 -9.61 8.54 22.84
CA SER A 60 -8.63 8.62 23.93
C SER A 60 -7.64 7.46 23.96
N ILE A 61 -8.10 6.23 23.71
CA ILE A 61 -7.26 5.03 23.63
C ILE A 61 -6.32 5.11 22.42
N LEU A 62 -6.82 5.49 21.25
CA LEU A 62 -6.00 5.61 20.04
C LEU A 62 -4.92 6.68 20.20
N LEU A 63 -5.23 7.80 20.84
CA LEU A 63 -4.22 8.80 21.19
C LEU A 63 -3.14 8.22 22.11
N LEU A 64 -3.55 7.46 23.13
CA LEU A 64 -2.62 6.80 24.05
C LEU A 64 -1.69 5.83 23.32
N LEU A 65 -2.24 5.00 22.44
CA LEU A 65 -1.48 4.06 21.62
C LEU A 65 -0.53 4.79 20.65
N ALA A 66 -0.95 5.94 20.08
CA ALA A 66 -0.10 6.76 19.22
C ALA A 66 1.10 7.36 19.97
N LEU A 67 0.92 7.72 21.24
CA LEU A 67 2.00 8.20 22.10
C LEU A 67 2.92 7.05 22.51
N LEU A 68 2.37 5.88 22.83
CA LEU A 68 3.14 4.67 23.13
C LEU A 68 4.02 4.26 21.95
N CYS A 69 3.46 4.19 20.73
CA CYS A 69 4.24 3.82 19.56
C CYS A 69 5.40 4.79 19.32
N ARG A 70 5.17 6.11 19.46
CA ARG A 70 6.23 7.12 19.31
C ARG A 70 7.30 7.10 20.40
N TYR A 71 7.05 6.44 21.53
CA TYR A 71 7.99 6.41 22.64
C TYR A 71 9.18 5.49 22.38
N SER A 72 8.95 4.27 21.88
CA SER A 72 10.00 3.31 21.57
C SER A 72 9.56 2.23 20.58
N GLU A 73 10.52 1.61 19.90
CA GLU A 73 10.23 0.45 19.03
C GLU A 73 9.67 -0.76 19.79
N GLU A 74 10.08 -0.94 21.05
CA GLU A 74 9.52 -1.97 21.92
C GLU A 74 8.03 -1.72 22.15
N ALA A 75 7.64 -0.48 22.45
CA ALA A 75 6.25 -0.10 22.63
C ALA A 75 5.43 -0.27 21.35
N LEU A 76 6.00 0.07 20.20
CA LEU A 76 5.41 -0.20 18.88
C LEU A 76 5.16 -1.70 18.67
N SER A 77 6.17 -2.54 18.94
CA SER A 77 6.05 -3.99 18.80
C SER A 77 4.93 -4.56 19.67
N LEU A 78 4.82 -4.10 20.92
CA LEU A 78 3.74 -4.51 21.83
C LEU A 78 2.36 -4.01 21.38
N ALA A 79 2.27 -2.82 20.79
CA ALA A 79 1.01 -2.31 20.22
C ALA A 79 0.58 -3.15 19.00
N LEU A 80 1.51 -3.51 18.12
CA LEU A 80 1.26 -4.37 16.96
C LEU A 80 0.88 -5.80 17.37
N ASP A 81 1.48 -6.34 18.43
CA ASP A 81 1.07 -7.59 19.05
C ASP A 81 -0.34 -7.50 19.64
N GLY A 82 -0.66 -6.42 20.36
CA GLY A 82 -1.99 -6.13 20.89
C GLY A 82 -3.07 -6.10 19.81
N LEU A 83 -2.79 -5.47 18.67
CA LEU A 83 -3.68 -5.44 17.50
C LEU A 83 -3.80 -6.81 16.82
N SER A 84 -2.73 -7.59 16.79
CA SER A 84 -2.77 -8.96 16.26
C SER A 84 -3.61 -9.87 17.15
N HIS A 85 -3.50 -9.72 18.47
CA HIS A 85 -4.39 -10.37 19.43
C HIS A 85 -5.84 -9.92 19.25
N TYR A 86 -6.08 -8.61 19.09
CA TYR A 86 -7.40 -8.05 18.82
C TYR A 86 -8.03 -8.65 17.57
N LYS A 87 -7.28 -8.76 16.47
CA LYS A 87 -7.70 -9.43 15.24
C LYS A 87 -8.20 -10.85 15.50
N LEU A 88 -7.46 -11.64 16.29
CA LEU A 88 -7.82 -13.03 16.61
C LEU A 88 -9.10 -13.12 17.45
N VAL A 89 -9.19 -12.32 18.51
CA VAL A 89 -10.34 -12.31 19.42
C VAL A 89 -11.60 -11.81 18.72
N LYS A 90 -11.47 -10.80 17.85
CA LYS A 90 -12.58 -10.18 17.11
C LYS A 90 -12.87 -10.82 15.77
N ARG A 91 -12.04 -11.78 15.35
CA ARG A 91 -12.12 -12.44 14.04
C ARG A 91 -12.16 -11.42 12.90
N GLU A 92 -11.39 -10.35 13.04
CA GLU A 92 -11.27 -9.35 11.99
C GLU A 92 -10.48 -9.91 10.82
N PRO A 93 -10.84 -9.57 9.57
CA PRO A 93 -10.10 -10.02 8.40
C PRO A 93 -8.65 -9.52 8.46
N ARG A 94 -8.42 -8.29 8.95
CA ARG A 94 -7.11 -7.70 9.20
C ARG A 94 -7.11 -6.88 10.48
N ARG A 95 -5.92 -6.70 11.08
CA ARG A 95 -5.76 -6.12 12.42
C ARG A 95 -6.14 -4.65 12.57
N PHE A 96 -6.29 -3.93 11.46
CA PHE A 96 -6.69 -2.52 11.43
C PHE A 96 -8.13 -2.30 10.94
N SER A 97 -8.87 -3.37 10.61
CA SER A 97 -10.15 -3.25 9.91
C SER A 97 -11.19 -2.44 10.69
N SER A 98 -11.35 -2.68 12.00
CA SER A 98 -12.29 -1.87 12.80
C SER A 98 -11.89 -0.40 12.88
N ILE A 99 -10.61 -0.09 13.04
CA ILE A 99 -10.12 1.30 13.11
C ILE A 99 -10.40 2.03 11.80
N CYS A 100 -10.12 1.38 10.66
CA CYS A 100 -10.48 1.89 9.34
C CYS A 100 -11.98 2.19 9.26
N ASP A 101 -12.82 1.27 9.70
CA ASP A 101 -14.27 1.48 9.68
C ASP A 101 -14.73 2.61 10.58
N TRP A 102 -14.11 2.82 11.75
CA TRP A 102 -14.40 3.97 12.61
C TRP A 102 -14.02 5.29 11.96
N ILE A 103 -12.88 5.36 11.26
CA ILE A 103 -12.49 6.57 10.53
C ILE A 103 -13.56 6.92 9.49
N ILE A 104 -14.01 5.92 8.72
CA ILE A 104 -14.97 6.14 7.63
C ILE A 104 -16.39 6.45 8.15
N LYS A 105 -16.88 5.70 9.13
CA LYS A 105 -18.28 5.75 9.56
C LYS A 105 -18.56 6.78 10.65
N SER A 106 -17.58 7.12 11.48
CA SER A 106 -17.80 8.04 12.60
C SER A 106 -17.90 9.48 12.12
N SER A 107 -18.83 10.26 12.68
CA SER A 107 -18.88 11.72 12.56
C SER A 107 -17.99 12.44 13.58
N ASP A 108 -17.41 11.72 14.54
CA ASP A 108 -16.51 12.27 15.55
C ASP A 108 -15.15 12.61 14.94
N ILE A 109 -14.90 13.91 14.76
CA ILE A 109 -13.66 14.46 14.20
C ILE A 109 -12.46 14.08 15.08
N LYS A 110 -12.58 14.12 16.41
CA LYS A 110 -11.46 13.78 17.32
C LYS A 110 -11.08 12.30 17.20
N LEU A 111 -12.06 11.43 17.00
CA LEU A 111 -11.78 10.02 16.74
C LEU A 111 -10.99 9.85 15.44
N ARG A 112 -11.38 10.53 14.36
CA ARG A 112 -10.67 10.49 13.07
C ARG A 112 -9.23 10.98 13.20
N ILE A 113 -9.03 12.13 13.86
CA ILE A 113 -7.69 12.71 14.08
C ILE A 113 -6.81 11.71 14.84
N HIS A 114 -7.26 11.23 16.00
CA HIS A 114 -6.43 10.33 16.82
C HIS A 114 -6.19 8.96 16.17
N ALA A 115 -7.14 8.45 15.39
CA ALA A 115 -6.94 7.22 14.61
C ALA A 115 -5.87 7.40 13.52
N LEU A 116 -5.90 8.51 12.80
CA LEU A 116 -4.88 8.82 11.80
C LEU A 116 -3.52 9.12 12.43
N MET A 117 -3.47 9.85 13.55
CA MET A 117 -2.26 10.04 14.33
C MET A 117 -1.66 8.71 14.78
N PHE A 118 -2.50 7.74 15.14
CA PHE A 118 -2.05 6.40 15.49
C PHE A 118 -1.47 5.67 14.26
N PHE A 119 -2.13 5.72 13.11
CA PHE A 119 -1.59 5.12 11.88
C PHE A 119 -0.27 5.77 11.44
N ASN A 120 -0.17 7.09 11.50
CA ASN A 120 1.07 7.82 11.22
C ASN A 120 2.18 7.42 12.21
N ALA A 121 1.85 7.25 13.50
CA ALA A 121 2.83 6.74 14.47
C ALA A 121 3.31 5.32 14.11
N LEU A 122 2.43 4.44 13.63
CA LEU A 122 2.82 3.09 13.22
C LEU A 122 3.76 3.08 12.01
N LEU A 123 3.61 4.01 11.07
CA LEU A 123 4.45 4.09 9.87
C LEU A 123 5.79 4.79 10.15
N ASN A 124 5.81 5.80 11.02
CA ASN A 124 6.99 6.65 11.20
C ASN A 124 7.93 6.14 12.29
N THR A 125 7.44 5.31 13.20
CA THR A 125 8.25 4.77 14.30
C THR A 125 9.25 3.68 13.88
N PRO A 126 8.89 2.66 13.06
CA PRO A 126 9.81 1.58 12.73
C PRO A 126 11.10 2.10 12.10
N SER A 127 12.27 1.75 12.66
CA SER A 127 13.56 2.00 12.02
C SER A 127 13.95 0.92 11.00
N ASP A 128 13.47 -0.33 11.17
CA ASP A 128 13.66 -1.41 10.19
C ASP A 128 12.79 -1.13 8.94
N PRO A 129 13.42 -0.89 7.76
CA PRO A 129 12.70 -0.63 6.52
C PRO A 129 11.76 -1.77 6.11
N ARG A 130 12.08 -3.02 6.49
CA ARG A 130 11.22 -4.17 6.15
C ARG A 130 9.92 -4.14 6.92
N LEU A 131 9.98 -3.85 8.23
CA LEU A 131 8.79 -3.71 9.05
C LEU A 131 7.94 -2.53 8.59
N ARG A 132 8.57 -1.42 8.18
CA ARG A 132 7.86 -0.27 7.61
C ARG A 132 7.15 -0.63 6.31
N SER A 133 7.84 -1.28 5.39
CA SER A 133 7.29 -1.75 4.11
C SER A 133 6.11 -2.72 4.30
N ASP A 134 6.24 -3.66 5.24
CA ASP A 134 5.16 -4.60 5.57
C ASP A 134 3.91 -3.87 6.12
N LEU A 135 4.10 -2.87 6.98
CA LEU A 135 3.02 -2.04 7.54
C LEU A 135 2.34 -1.18 6.45
N GLN A 136 3.12 -0.54 5.59
CA GLN A 136 2.59 0.21 4.44
C GLN A 136 1.75 -0.71 3.55
N GLN A 137 2.23 -1.92 3.27
CA GLN A 137 1.50 -2.87 2.44
C GLN A 137 0.18 -3.29 3.07
N GLU A 138 0.13 -3.46 4.40
CA GLU A 138 -1.12 -3.72 5.10
C GLU A 138 -2.14 -2.60 4.91
N PHE A 139 -1.72 -1.33 4.97
CA PHE A 139 -2.59 -0.18 4.75
C PHE A 139 -3.02 -0.02 3.29
N ILE A 140 -2.10 -0.21 2.33
CA ILE A 140 -2.42 -0.20 0.89
C ILE A 140 -3.48 -1.25 0.59
N ASN A 141 -3.28 -2.47 1.10
CA ASN A 141 -4.23 -3.54 0.88
C ASN A 141 -5.61 -3.26 1.51
N LEU A 142 -5.69 -2.41 2.54
CA LEU A 142 -6.95 -2.00 3.18
C LEU A 142 -7.69 -0.91 2.41
N ASP A 143 -7.03 -0.32 1.40
CA ASP A 143 -7.55 0.77 0.55
C ASP A 143 -8.06 1.97 1.36
N ILE A 144 -7.47 2.19 2.54
CA ILE A 144 -7.98 3.17 3.50
C ILE A 144 -7.78 4.60 3.02
N LEU A 145 -6.64 4.92 2.38
CA LEU A 145 -6.35 6.25 1.86
C LEU A 145 -7.41 6.69 0.85
N LYS A 146 -7.73 5.82 -0.12
CA LYS A 146 -8.76 6.09 -1.12
C LYS A 146 -10.13 6.29 -0.46
N ARG A 147 -10.53 5.39 0.44
CA ARG A 147 -11.81 5.50 1.17
C ARG A 147 -11.93 6.80 1.97
N ILE A 148 -10.83 7.29 2.55
CA ILE A 148 -10.85 8.56 3.29
C ILE A 148 -10.97 9.75 2.34
N LYS A 149 -10.26 9.75 1.21
CA LYS A 149 -10.33 10.81 0.20
C LYS A 149 -11.70 10.95 -0.46
N GLU A 150 -12.50 9.88 -0.46
CA GLU A 150 -13.89 9.91 -0.94
C GLU A 150 -14.87 10.58 0.03
N LEU A 151 -14.46 10.84 1.28
CA LEU A 151 -15.29 11.51 2.28
C LEU A 151 -15.21 13.03 2.15
N ASP A 152 -16.36 13.72 2.28
CA ASP A 152 -16.40 15.18 2.40
C ASP A 152 -15.96 15.61 3.82
N ILE A 153 -14.65 15.63 4.05
CA ILE A 153 -14.03 16.04 5.32
C ILE A 153 -13.61 17.51 5.22
N LYS A 154 -14.15 18.35 6.12
CA LYS A 154 -13.87 19.79 6.16
C LYS A 154 -12.89 20.22 7.26
N SER A 155 -12.47 19.28 8.11
CA SER A 155 -11.56 19.56 9.22
C SER A 155 -10.12 19.58 8.72
N GLU A 156 -9.47 20.74 8.83
CA GLU A 156 -8.06 20.94 8.46
C GLU A 156 -7.14 19.96 9.21
N ASP A 157 -7.32 19.80 10.52
CA ASP A 157 -6.53 18.85 11.32
C ASP A 157 -6.59 17.41 10.77
N VAL A 158 -7.78 16.96 10.33
CA VAL A 158 -7.92 15.64 9.72
C VAL A 158 -7.20 15.58 8.38
N LEU A 159 -7.36 16.62 7.55
CA LEU A 159 -6.71 16.68 6.24
C LEU A 159 -5.18 16.66 6.38
N THR A 160 -4.61 17.41 7.32
CA THR A 160 -3.18 17.36 7.62
C THR A 160 -2.72 15.96 8.00
N GLN A 161 -3.49 15.24 8.83
CA GLN A 161 -3.13 13.85 9.17
C GLN A 161 -3.24 12.90 7.97
N VAL A 162 -4.16 13.15 7.03
CA VAL A 162 -4.29 12.39 5.78
C VAL A 162 -3.12 12.68 4.84
N GLU A 163 -2.69 13.93 4.73
CA GLU A 163 -1.53 14.33 3.94
C GLU A 163 -0.26 13.64 4.45
N VAL A 164 0.01 13.69 5.76
CA VAL A 164 1.13 12.97 6.38
C VAL A 164 1.02 11.46 6.10
N PHE A 165 -0.17 10.88 6.26
CA PHE A 165 -0.39 9.46 5.99
C PHE A 165 -0.12 9.09 4.52
N GLU A 166 -0.50 9.94 3.58
CA GLU A 166 -0.25 9.74 2.16
C GLU A 166 1.25 9.82 1.82
N GLU A 167 1.96 10.82 2.34
CA GLU A 167 3.39 10.98 2.14
C GLU A 167 4.16 9.74 2.61
N GLU A 168 3.80 9.22 3.79
CA GLU A 168 4.44 8.05 4.40
C GLU A 168 4.14 6.75 3.63
N LEU A 169 3.01 6.66 2.91
CA LEU A 169 2.73 5.53 2.02
C LEU A 169 3.46 5.63 0.67
N GLN A 170 3.77 6.84 0.19
CA GLN A 170 4.44 7.06 -1.09
C GLN A 170 5.98 6.96 -1.00
N TYR A 171 6.55 7.24 0.18
CA TYR A 171 8.00 7.39 0.37
C TYR A 171 8.83 6.13 0.01
N GLU A 172 8.35 4.91 0.27
CA GLU A 172 9.15 3.69 0.05
C GLU A 172 8.97 3.05 -1.34
N PHE A 173 7.87 3.32 -2.05
CA PHE A 173 7.61 2.74 -3.37
C PHE A 173 8.72 3.09 -4.38
N ASN A 174 9.17 4.35 -4.37
CA ASN A 174 10.20 4.83 -5.29
C ASN A 174 11.62 4.41 -4.88
N SER A 175 11.89 4.24 -3.58
CA SER A 175 13.22 3.84 -3.10
C SER A 175 13.52 2.35 -3.26
N HIS A 176 12.51 1.47 -3.22
CA HIS A 176 12.72 0.03 -3.42
C HIS A 176 13.24 -0.33 -4.82
N PHE A 177 12.77 0.37 -5.86
CA PHE A 177 13.26 0.17 -7.24
C PHE A 177 14.52 0.98 -7.57
N ALA A 178 14.91 1.95 -6.73
CA ALA A 178 16.11 2.75 -6.94
C ALA A 178 17.41 1.99 -6.57
N ILE A 179 17.33 0.91 -5.80
CA ILE A 179 18.50 0.20 -5.24
C ILE A 179 18.61 -1.27 -5.71
N GLY A 180 17.50 -1.91 -6.09
CA GLY A 180 17.48 -3.35 -6.40
C GLY A 180 17.70 -3.67 -7.88
N THR A 181 18.91 -4.07 -8.28
CA THR A 181 19.18 -4.79 -9.54
C THR A 181 18.90 -6.29 -9.43
N ASP A 182 18.56 -6.80 -8.25
CA ASP A 182 18.29 -8.22 -8.01
C ASP A 182 16.86 -8.61 -8.45
N PRO A 183 16.71 -9.52 -9.43
CA PRO A 183 15.40 -9.98 -9.91
C PRO A 183 14.51 -10.59 -8.83
N GLN A 184 15.10 -11.21 -7.79
CA GLN A 184 14.33 -11.82 -6.71
C GLN A 184 13.67 -10.76 -5.80
N GLN A 185 14.40 -9.70 -5.49
CA GLN A 185 13.86 -8.57 -4.74
C GLN A 185 12.73 -7.88 -5.50
N ILE A 186 12.91 -7.65 -6.80
CA ILE A 186 11.87 -7.08 -7.67
C ILE A 186 10.61 -7.97 -7.67
N ALA A 187 10.77 -9.28 -7.83
CA ALA A 187 9.65 -10.22 -7.81
C ALA A 187 8.92 -10.22 -6.46
N ASN A 188 9.65 -10.19 -5.34
CA ASN A 188 9.06 -10.16 -4.00
C ASN A 188 8.28 -8.87 -3.74
N VAL A 189 8.84 -7.71 -4.12
CA VAL A 189 8.15 -6.41 -4.01
C VAL A 189 6.86 -6.41 -4.83
N LEU A 190 6.93 -6.83 -6.10
CA LEU A 190 5.75 -6.91 -6.96
C LEU A 190 4.69 -7.89 -6.41
N ASN A 191 5.11 -9.03 -5.86
CA ASN A 191 4.18 -10.03 -5.32
C ASN A 191 3.46 -9.54 -4.04
N ASN A 192 4.16 -8.76 -3.21
CA ASN A 192 3.61 -8.20 -1.98
C ASN A 192 2.70 -6.99 -2.26
N GLN A 193 3.04 -6.17 -3.25
CA GLN A 193 2.35 -4.93 -3.60
C GLN A 193 1.07 -5.12 -4.43
N LEU A 194 0.98 -6.22 -5.18
CA LEU A 194 -0.17 -6.47 -6.05
C LEU A 194 -1.30 -7.23 -5.33
N ASN A 195 -2.53 -6.77 -5.55
CA ASN A 195 -3.73 -7.53 -5.18
C ASN A 195 -3.79 -8.87 -5.96
N GLN A 196 -4.63 -9.80 -5.50
CA GLN A 196 -4.67 -11.16 -6.06
C GLN A 196 -4.95 -11.20 -7.57
N ASP A 197 -5.87 -10.36 -8.05
CA ASP A 197 -6.22 -10.29 -9.48
C ASP A 197 -5.08 -9.71 -10.32
N ASN A 198 -4.39 -8.69 -9.81
CA ASN A 198 -3.26 -8.07 -10.47
C ASN A 198 -2.02 -8.97 -10.47
N ARG A 199 -1.83 -9.81 -9.44
CA ARG A 199 -0.80 -10.86 -9.47
C ARG A 199 -1.06 -11.85 -10.60
N THR A 200 -2.29 -12.30 -10.78
CA THR A 200 -2.64 -13.20 -11.89
C THR A 200 -2.40 -12.55 -13.25
N ARG A 201 -2.72 -11.25 -13.40
CA ARG A 201 -2.42 -10.47 -14.61
C ARG A 201 -0.92 -10.34 -14.85
N LEU A 202 -0.14 -10.03 -13.81
CA LEU A 202 1.32 -9.93 -13.91
C LEU A 202 1.95 -11.26 -14.34
N VAL A 203 1.54 -12.38 -13.75
CA VAL A 203 2.03 -13.72 -14.12
C VAL A 203 1.73 -14.01 -15.60
N LYS A 204 0.56 -13.62 -16.09
CA LYS A 204 0.22 -13.77 -17.50
C LYS A 204 1.13 -12.92 -18.40
N ILE A 205 1.37 -11.67 -18.04
CA ILE A 205 2.30 -10.78 -18.76
C ILE A 205 3.71 -11.37 -18.78
N LEU A 206 4.21 -11.86 -17.63
CA LEU A 206 5.53 -12.48 -17.55
C LEU A 206 5.62 -13.74 -18.41
N SER A 207 4.57 -14.57 -18.45
CA SER A 207 4.50 -15.75 -19.31
C SER A 207 4.54 -15.37 -20.81
N ASP A 208 3.84 -14.30 -21.19
CA ASP A 208 3.83 -13.79 -22.56
C ASP A 208 5.21 -13.23 -22.94
N LEU A 209 5.87 -12.51 -22.00
CA LEU A 209 7.23 -11.98 -22.18
C LEU A 209 8.28 -13.08 -22.31
N VAL A 210 8.19 -14.15 -21.51
CA VAL A 210 9.07 -15.32 -21.64
C VAL A 210 8.89 -15.96 -23.01
N SER A 211 7.67 -16.05 -23.51
CA SER A 211 7.37 -16.60 -24.83
C SER A 211 8.05 -15.80 -25.95
N ILE A 212 8.10 -14.46 -25.82
CA ILE A 212 8.83 -13.56 -26.73
C ILE A 212 10.35 -13.82 -26.68
N SER A 213 10.92 -14.05 -25.49
CA SER A 213 12.35 -14.34 -25.35
C SER A 213 12.76 -15.73 -25.86
N THR A 214 11.84 -16.70 -25.84
CA THR A 214 12.11 -18.08 -26.25
C THR A 214 11.85 -18.35 -27.74
N ALA A 215 11.45 -17.33 -28.50
CA ALA A 215 11.24 -17.46 -29.94
C ALA A 215 12.53 -17.99 -30.60
N HIS A 216 12.47 -19.23 -31.09
CA HIS A 216 13.57 -20.07 -31.60
C HIS A 216 14.44 -19.39 -32.68
N SER A 217 15.25 -18.43 -32.27
CA SER A 217 16.25 -17.79 -33.11
C SER A 217 17.60 -18.14 -32.50
N THR A 218 18.47 -18.77 -33.29
CA THR A 218 19.85 -19.08 -32.94
C THR A 218 20.74 -17.83 -32.82
N ASP A 219 20.13 -16.63 -32.83
CA ASP A 219 20.77 -15.34 -32.96
C ASP A 219 20.38 -14.45 -31.76
N ASN A 220 21.25 -14.41 -30.75
CA ASN A 220 21.04 -13.63 -29.53
C ASN A 220 20.79 -12.14 -29.81
N SER A 221 21.24 -11.62 -30.97
CA SER A 221 21.05 -10.21 -31.34
C SER A 221 19.58 -9.84 -31.59
N LEU A 222 18.75 -10.77 -32.08
CA LEU A 222 17.33 -10.55 -32.32
C LEU A 222 16.53 -10.55 -31.01
N VAL A 223 16.93 -11.39 -30.05
CA VAL A 223 16.32 -11.44 -28.72
C VAL A 223 16.59 -10.13 -27.97
N ASP A 224 17.82 -9.62 -28.02
CA ASP A 224 18.18 -8.32 -27.43
C ASP A 224 17.39 -7.17 -28.08
N HIS A 225 17.24 -7.19 -29.40
CA HIS A 225 16.47 -6.17 -30.11
C HIS A 225 14.97 -6.22 -29.74
N ASN A 226 14.40 -7.42 -29.61
CA ASN A 226 13.02 -7.59 -29.18
C ASN A 226 12.79 -7.05 -27.77
N TRP A 227 13.74 -7.26 -26.85
CA TRP A 227 13.68 -6.71 -25.49
C TRP A 227 13.73 -5.19 -25.46
N ILE A 228 14.56 -4.56 -26.31
CA ILE A 228 14.61 -3.10 -26.44
C ILE A 228 13.26 -2.54 -26.91
N ILE A 229 12.60 -3.22 -27.87
CA ILE A 229 11.28 -2.81 -28.35
C ILE A 229 10.24 -2.95 -27.25
N VAL A 230 10.21 -4.09 -26.56
CA VAL A 230 9.29 -4.34 -25.43
C VAL A 230 9.47 -3.28 -24.34
N GLU A 231 10.72 -2.98 -23.95
CA GLU A 231 11.04 -1.96 -22.96
C GLU A 231 10.50 -0.58 -23.39
N LYS A 232 10.72 -0.21 -24.66
CA LYS A 232 10.24 1.07 -25.20
C LYS A 232 8.71 1.15 -25.21
N VAL A 233 8.03 0.06 -25.55
CA VAL A 233 6.55 0.00 -25.54
C VAL A 233 6.04 0.12 -24.11
N ILE A 234 6.59 -0.64 -23.17
CA ILE A 234 6.18 -0.59 -21.76
C ILE A 234 6.41 0.81 -21.18
N LYS A 235 7.59 1.42 -21.38
CA LYS A 235 7.86 2.79 -20.91
C LYS A 235 6.88 3.80 -21.49
N THR A 236 6.57 3.67 -22.79
CA THR A 236 5.59 4.56 -23.44
C THR A 236 4.20 4.39 -22.86
N LEU A 237 3.77 3.14 -22.63
CA LEU A 237 2.47 2.85 -22.03
C LEU A 237 2.38 3.40 -20.60
N VAL A 238 3.39 3.17 -19.77
CA VAL A 238 3.43 3.64 -18.38
C VAL A 238 3.44 5.16 -18.31
N ASN A 239 4.19 5.85 -19.18
CA ASN A 239 4.25 7.31 -19.20
C ASN A 239 2.93 7.97 -19.67
N GLU A 240 2.11 7.25 -20.44
CA GLU A 240 0.82 7.73 -20.94
C GLU A 240 -0.37 7.30 -20.07
N MET A 241 -0.12 6.60 -18.96
CA MET A 241 -1.14 6.27 -17.96
C MET A 241 -1.36 7.44 -16.99
N ASP A 242 -2.60 7.64 -16.55
CA ASP A 242 -2.92 8.54 -15.45
C ASP A 242 -2.59 7.93 -14.09
N ASP A 243 -2.60 8.73 -13.02
CA ASP A 243 -2.32 8.29 -11.63
C ASP A 243 -3.29 7.19 -11.11
N LYS A 244 -4.35 6.89 -11.87
CA LYS A 244 -5.35 5.86 -11.57
C LYS A 244 -5.18 4.60 -12.43
N GLY A 245 -4.18 4.56 -13.31
CA GLY A 245 -3.88 3.44 -14.20
C GLY A 245 -4.76 3.37 -15.46
N ASN A 246 -5.46 4.44 -15.83
CA ASN A 246 -6.19 4.53 -17.09
C ASN A 246 -5.27 5.11 -18.18
N MET A 247 -5.27 4.49 -19.36
CA MET A 247 -4.55 5.01 -20.53
C MET A 247 -5.18 6.34 -20.98
N LYS A 248 -4.36 7.38 -21.16
CA LYS A 248 -4.76 8.56 -21.94
C LYS A 248 -4.96 8.11 -23.39
N ASP A 249 -6.21 8.14 -23.83
CA ASP A 249 -6.66 7.91 -25.21
C ASP A 249 -5.96 6.76 -25.96
N ILE A 250 -6.52 5.55 -25.84
CA ILE A 250 -6.11 4.33 -26.57
C ILE A 250 -5.89 4.60 -28.07
N SER A 251 -6.70 5.47 -28.68
CA SER A 251 -6.64 5.76 -30.13
C SER A 251 -5.28 6.25 -30.57
N GLN A 252 -4.69 7.24 -29.87
CA GLN A 252 -3.46 7.89 -30.34
C GLN A 252 -2.26 6.96 -30.28
N VAL A 253 -2.20 6.09 -29.27
CA VAL A 253 -1.10 5.12 -29.10
C VAL A 253 -1.24 3.98 -30.12
N THR A 254 -2.46 3.47 -30.35
CA THR A 254 -2.68 2.48 -31.43
C THR A 254 -2.33 3.05 -32.80
N ASP A 255 -2.64 4.32 -33.06
CA ASP A 255 -2.36 4.95 -34.35
C ASP A 255 -0.85 5.15 -34.56
N LYS A 256 -0.13 5.66 -33.54
CA LYS A 256 1.34 5.80 -33.60
C LYS A 256 2.07 4.46 -33.73
N LEU A 257 1.61 3.42 -33.02
CA LEU A 257 2.19 2.08 -33.14
C LEU A 257 1.89 1.46 -34.51
N LYS A 258 0.68 1.67 -35.05
CA LYS A 258 0.29 1.19 -36.37
C LYS A 258 1.08 1.88 -37.49
N ASP A 259 1.37 3.17 -37.34
CA ASP A 259 2.18 3.91 -38.31
C ASP A 259 3.66 3.50 -38.26
N ASN A 260 4.20 3.21 -37.07
CA ASN A 260 5.54 2.63 -36.93
C ASN A 260 5.63 1.19 -37.47
N LEU A 261 4.60 0.36 -37.28
CA LEU A 261 4.55 -0.98 -37.86
C LEU A 261 4.48 -0.93 -39.40
N LYS A 262 3.70 0.00 -39.96
CA LYS A 262 3.64 0.21 -41.41
C LYS A 262 4.96 0.68 -41.99
N SER A 263 5.67 1.59 -41.32
CA SER A 263 6.97 2.07 -41.80
C SER A 263 8.04 0.98 -41.75
N GLN A 264 8.01 0.12 -40.72
CA GLN A 264 8.87 -1.07 -40.64
C GLN A 264 8.52 -2.13 -41.68
N GLN A 265 7.24 -2.38 -41.96
CA GLN A 265 6.82 -3.30 -43.03
C GLN A 265 7.22 -2.80 -44.42
N ALA A 266 7.12 -1.49 -44.67
CA ALA A 266 7.54 -0.91 -45.95
C ALA A 266 9.06 -1.05 -46.17
N THR A 267 9.87 -0.83 -45.13
CA THR A 267 11.32 -1.00 -45.22
C THR A 267 11.74 -2.46 -45.41
N LEU A 268 11.02 -3.42 -44.81
CA LEU A 268 11.24 -4.84 -45.05
C LEU A 268 10.91 -5.23 -46.49
N SER A 269 9.79 -4.76 -47.04
CA SER A 269 9.42 -5.01 -48.45
C SER A 269 10.47 -4.47 -49.43
N ASP A 270 10.98 -3.25 -49.19
CA ASP A 270 12.04 -2.65 -50.01
C ASP A 270 13.35 -3.45 -49.96
N LEU A 271 13.70 -4.00 -48.79
CA LEU A 271 14.86 -4.85 -48.62
C LEU A 271 14.70 -6.21 -49.30
N GLU A 272 13.52 -6.82 -49.21
CA GLU A 272 13.20 -8.07 -49.92
C GLU A 272 13.28 -7.89 -51.45
N GLU A 273 12.80 -6.75 -51.97
CA GLU A 273 12.88 -6.44 -53.39
C GLU A 273 14.33 -6.22 -53.84
N LYS A 274 15.15 -5.53 -53.04
CA LYS A 274 16.59 -5.38 -53.29
C LYS A 274 17.32 -6.71 -53.27
N ILE A 275 17.05 -7.58 -52.29
CA ILE A 275 17.65 -8.93 -52.21
C ILE A 275 17.27 -9.77 -53.42
N LYS A 276 16.01 -9.71 -53.87
CA LYS A 276 15.54 -10.42 -55.07
C LYS A 276 16.20 -9.91 -56.35
N THR A 277 16.48 -8.61 -56.41
CA THR A 277 17.15 -7.97 -57.54
C THR A 277 18.64 -8.33 -57.59
N GLU A 278 19.32 -8.34 -56.45
CA GLU A 278 20.71 -8.79 -56.36
C GLU A 278 20.85 -10.30 -56.62
N SER A 279 19.93 -11.12 -56.09
CA SER A 279 19.91 -12.56 -56.36
C SER A 279 19.76 -12.85 -57.86
N LYS A 280 18.92 -12.10 -58.58
CA LYS A 280 18.81 -12.21 -60.06
C LYS A 280 20.10 -11.80 -60.78
N LYS A 281 20.79 -10.76 -60.31
CA LYS A 281 22.07 -10.34 -60.90
C LYS A 281 23.13 -11.43 -60.73
N ILE A 282 23.20 -12.06 -59.56
CA ILE A 282 24.15 -13.15 -59.27
C ILE A 282 23.89 -14.36 -60.19
N VAL A 283 22.62 -14.75 -60.39
CA VAL A 283 22.23 -15.85 -61.30
C VAL A 283 22.51 -15.53 -62.78
N THR A 284 22.58 -14.26 -63.16
CA THR A 284 22.91 -13.83 -64.53
C THR A 284 24.42 -13.75 -64.78
N PHE A 285 25.22 -13.76 -63.71
CA PHE A 285 26.69 -13.72 -63.75
C PHE A 285 27.35 -15.10 -63.58
N MET A 286 26.57 -16.15 -63.26
CA MET A 286 26.98 -17.56 -63.29
C MET A 286 26.58 -18.21 -64.62
#